data_AF-A0A5C4LKJ7-F1
#
_entry.id   AF-A0A5C4LKJ7-F1
#
_cell.length_a   1.000
_cell.length_b   1.000
_cell.length_c   1.000
_cell.angle_alpha   90.00
_cell.angle_beta   90.00
_cell.angle_gamma   90.00
#
_symmetry.space_group_name_H-M   'P 1'
#
loop_
_entity.id
_entity.type
_entity.pdbx_description
1 polymer ?
#
loop_
_entity_poly.entity_id
_entity_poly.type
_entity_poly.pdbx_seq_one_letter_code
_entity_poly.pdbx_strand_id
1 'polypeptide(L)' 'MTAKPISVTTLAVPKDKLDDKTLVRFTAGTLDRIDAVAGKNRRAKWIRELVERELKRSERQKAGRAAEDGE' A
#
# COMPACT_ATOMS: atom_id res chain seq x y z
N MET A 1 -44.34 20.04 4.28
CA MET A 1 -43.38 18.92 4.34
C MET A 1 -42.35 19.12 3.25
N THR A 2 -41.12 19.53 3.59
CA THR A 2 -40.04 19.69 2.60
C THR A 2 -38.79 19.07 3.19
N ALA A 3 -38.45 17.87 2.70
CA ALA A 3 -37.27 17.14 3.13
C ALA A 3 -36.01 17.86 2.61
N LYS A 4 -35.07 18.14 3.51
CA LYS A 4 -33.74 18.66 3.17
C LYS A 4 -32.90 17.52 2.54
N PRO A 5 -32.12 17.78 1.48
CA PRO A 5 -31.29 16.75 0.88
C PRO A 5 -30.20 16.31 1.87
N ILE A 6 -30.04 15.00 2.02
CA ILE A 6 -28.99 14.39 2.83
C ILE A 6 -27.67 14.62 2.10
N SER A 7 -26.92 15.65 2.51
CA SER A 7 -25.53 15.81 2.11
C SER A 7 -24.75 14.60 2.64
N VAL A 8 -24.44 13.66 1.76
CA VAL A 8 -23.40 12.67 2.02
C VAL A 8 -22.08 13.43 2.02
N THR A 9 -21.64 13.81 3.22
CA THR A 9 -20.29 14.30 3.43
C THR A 9 -19.36 13.14 3.11
N THR A 10 -18.82 13.12 1.88
CA THR A 10 -17.63 12.35 1.57
C THR A 10 -16.56 12.81 2.53
N LEU A 11 -16.25 12.00 3.55
CA LEU A 11 -15.15 12.26 4.47
C LEU A 11 -13.88 12.40 3.64
N ALA A 12 -13.47 13.64 3.40
CA ALA A 12 -12.20 13.96 2.79
C ALA A 12 -11.12 13.41 3.72
N VAL A 13 -10.48 12.32 3.29
CA VAL A 13 -9.32 11.77 3.98
C VAL A 13 -8.28 12.90 4.05
N PRO A 14 -7.80 13.28 5.24
CA PRO A 14 -6.80 14.32 5.36
C PRO A 14 -5.59 13.96 4.50
N LYS A 15 -5.13 14.93 3.72
CA LYS A 15 -3.97 14.87 2.83
C LYS A 15 -2.68 14.89 3.67
N ASP A 16 -2.54 13.99 4.62
CA ASP A 16 -1.23 13.69 5.18
C ASP A 16 -0.41 13.07 4.06
N LYS A 17 0.63 13.81 3.69
CA LYS A 17 1.29 13.70 2.40
C LYS A 17 1.99 12.35 2.26
N LEU A 18 1.47 11.50 1.38
CA LEU A 18 2.38 10.68 0.59
C LEU A 18 2.99 11.63 -0.45
N ASP A 19 4.15 12.19 -0.12
CA ASP A 19 4.90 13.07 -1.03
C ASP A 19 5.35 12.32 -2.29
N ASP A 20 5.66 11.02 -2.16
CA ASP A 20 6.10 10.17 -3.26
C ASP A 20 4.97 9.27 -3.78
N LYS A 21 4.23 9.78 -4.77
CA LYS A 21 3.24 8.98 -5.51
C LYS A 21 3.84 8.50 -6.83
N THR A 22 3.96 7.19 -6.96
CA THR A 22 4.45 6.54 -8.18
C THR A 22 3.39 5.59 -8.73
N LEU A 23 3.19 5.62 -10.04
CA LEU A 23 2.36 4.64 -10.76
C LEU A 23 3.20 3.40 -11.05
N VAL A 24 2.76 2.24 -10.56
CA VAL A 24 3.41 0.95 -10.82
C VAL A 24 2.50 0.08 -11.68
N ARG A 25 3.06 -0.53 -12.71
CA ARG A 25 2.35 -1.46 -13.58
C ARG A 25 2.36 -2.85 -12.95
N PHE A 26 1.21 -3.50 -12.98
CA PHE A 26 1.05 -4.90 -12.61
C PHE A 26 0.61 -5.71 -13.83
N THR A 27 0.88 -7.01 -13.81
CA THR A 27 0.31 -7.93 -14.78
C THR A 27 -1.22 -7.96 -14.66
N ALA A 28 -1.89 -8.28 -15.77
CA ALA A 28 -3.35 -8.39 -15.80
C ALA A 28 -3.86 -9.35 -14.71
N GLY A 29 -4.98 -8.98 -14.07
CA GLY A 29 -5.59 -9.76 -12.98
C GLY A 29 -4.89 -9.68 -11.62
N THR A 30 -3.69 -9.09 -11.52
CA THR A 30 -2.98 -9.00 -10.24
C THR A 30 -3.72 -8.14 -9.22
N LEU A 31 -4.30 -7.02 -9.66
CA LEU A 31 -5.06 -6.14 -8.75
C LEU A 31 -6.31 -6.84 -8.20
N ASP A 32 -6.96 -7.68 -8.98
CA ASP A 32 -8.13 -8.46 -8.55
C ASP A 32 -7.74 -9.51 -7.51
N ARG A 33 -6.59 -10.18 -7.70
CA ARG A 33 -6.03 -11.10 -6.69
C ARG A 33 -5.71 -10.38 -5.38
N ILE A 34 -5.16 -9.16 -5.47
CA ILE A 34 -4.88 -8.35 -4.28
C ILE A 34 -6.18 -7.99 -3.57
N ASP A 35 -7.22 -7.59 -4.29
CA ASP A 35 -8.51 -7.25 -3.70
C ASP A 35 -9.18 -8.44 -3.01
N ALA A 36 -9.05 -9.65 -3.58
CA ALA A 36 -9.57 -10.87 -2.98
C ALA A 36 -8.92 -11.19 -1.62
N VAL A 37 -7.63 -10.85 -1.45
CA VAL A 37 -6.88 -11.09 -0.20
C VAL A 37 -7.01 -9.94 0.79
N ALA A 38 -6.87 -8.71 0.32
CA ALA A 38 -6.84 -7.51 1.16
C ALA A 38 -8.24 -7.05 1.59
N GLY A 39 -9.26 -7.41 0.81
CA GLY A 39 -10.60 -6.86 0.92
C GLY A 39 -10.78 -5.54 0.15
N LYS A 40 -12.04 -5.20 -0.12
CA LYS A 40 -12.42 -3.99 -0.86
C LYS A 40 -11.86 -2.73 -0.18
N ASN A 41 -11.38 -1.78 -0.98
CA ASN A 41 -10.81 -0.49 -0.54
C ASN A 41 -9.55 -0.58 0.35
N ARG A 42 -8.91 -1.75 0.48
CA ARG A 42 -7.70 -1.95 1.29
C ARG A 42 -6.43 -2.17 0.48
N ARG A 43 -6.54 -2.22 -0.85
CA ARG A 43 -5.45 -2.46 -1.80
C ARG A 43 -4.21 -1.60 -1.54
N ALA A 44 -4.36 -0.28 -1.42
CA ALA A 44 -3.23 0.63 -1.23
C ALA A 44 -2.49 0.39 0.09
N LYS A 45 -3.23 0.17 1.18
CA LYS A 45 -2.64 -0.15 2.49
C LYS A 45 -1.90 -1.48 2.44
N TRP A 46 -2.51 -2.49 1.85
CA TRP A 46 -1.93 -3.82 1.72
C TRP A 46 -0.62 -3.81 0.92
N ILE A 47 -0.59 -3.11 -0.22
CA ILE A 47 0.62 -2.99 -1.04
C ILE A 47 1.74 -2.31 -0.25
N ARG A 48 1.45 -1.22 0.48
CA ARG A 48 2.46 -0.52 1.30
C ARG A 48 3.06 -1.43 2.37
N GLU A 49 2.22 -2.10 3.15
CA GLU A 49 2.66 -3.00 4.21
C GLU A 49 3.50 -4.16 3.65
N LEU A 50 3.11 -4.71 2.49
CA LEU A 50 3.86 -5.77 1.82
C LEU A 50 5.25 -5.29 1.38
N VAL A 51 5.33 -4.12 0.75
CA VAL A 51 6.60 -3.55 0.28
C VAL A 51 7.54 -3.25 1.46
N GLU A 52 7.05 -2.59 2.51
CA GLU A 52 7.82 -2.31 3.73
C GLU A 52 8.38 -3.60 4.36
N ARG A 53 7.56 -4.65 4.42
CA ARG A 53 7.98 -5.95 4.96
C ARG A 53 9.08 -6.59 4.12
N GLU A 54 8.95 -6.59 2.80
CA GLU A 54 9.95 -7.19 1.92
C GLU A 54 11.24 -6.37 1.85
N LEU A 55 11.16 -5.04 1.93
CA LEU A 55 12.34 -4.18 2.04
C LEU A 55 13.12 -4.49 3.32
N LYS A 56 12.45 -4.47 4.48
CA LYS A 56 13.08 -4.79 5.76
C LYS A 56 13.72 -6.19 5.78
N ARG A 57 13.07 -7.17 5.17
CA ARG A 57 13.61 -8.53 5.02
C ARG A 57 14.86 -8.53 4.16
N SER A 58 14.81 -7.88 3.00
CA SER A 58 15.90 -7.83 2.02
C SER A 58 17.11 -7.09 2.57
N GLU A 59 16.90 -6.00 3.29
CA GLU A 59 17.96 -5.23 3.95
C GLU A 59 18.68 -6.05 5.01
N ARG A 60 17.94 -6.79 5.84
CA ARG A 60 18.52 -7.68 6.84
C ARG A 60 19.37 -8.79 6.20
N GLN A 61 18.92 -9.35 5.08
CA GLN A 61 19.68 -10.36 4.34
C GLN A 61 20.96 -9.79 3.72
N LYS A 62 20.90 -8.57 3.17
CA LYS A 62 22.10 -7.88 2.65
C LYS A 62 23.10 -7.55 3.74
N ALA A 63 22.63 -7.10 4.91
CA ALA A 63 23.50 -6.81 6.04
C ALA A 63 24.21 -8.07 6.59
N GLY A 64 23.51 -9.21 6.62
CA GLY A 64 24.13 -10.49 7.00
C GLY A 64 25.20 -10.95 6.01
N ARG A 65 24.95 -10.80 4.71
CA ARG A 65 25.89 -11.19 3.66
C ARG A 65 27.14 -10.30 3.60
N ALA A 66 26.99 -9.00 3.85
CA ALA A 66 28.12 -8.07 3.92
C ALA A 66 29.06 -8.32 5.12
N ALA A 67 28.61 -9.07 6.14
CA ALA A 67 29.43 -9.45 7.28
C ALA A 67 30.23 -10.75 7.05
N GLU A 68 29.84 -11.60 6.09
CA GLU A 68 30.54 -12.85 5.77
C GLU A 68 31.60 -12.69 4.67
N ASP A 69 31.46 -11.69 3.78
CA ASP A 69 32.41 -11.42 2.69
C ASP A 69 33.58 -10.49 3.12
N GLY A 70 33.76 -10.26 4.42
CA GLY A 70 34.67 -9.25 4.99
C GLY A 70 35.78 -9.77 5.92
N GLU A 71 36.05 -11.07 5.95
CA GLU A 71 37.16 -11.67 6.72
C GLU A 71 38.11 -12.50 5.84
#